data_AF-A0A5C8NV97-F1
#
_entry.id   AF-A0A5C8NV97-F1
#
_cell.length_a   1.000
_cell.length_b   1.000
_cell.length_c   1.000
_cell.angle_alpha   90.00
_cell.angle_beta   90.00
_cell.angle_gamma   90.00
#
_symmetry.space_group_name_H-M   'P 1'
#
loop_
_entity.id
_entity.type
_entity.pdbx_description
1 polymer ?
#
loop_
_entity_poly.entity_id
_entity_poly.type
_entity_poly.pdbx_seq_one_letter_code
_entity_poly.pdbx_strand_id
1 'polypeptide(L)'
;MSISLFFILLLCATQVITTIIYVAHYRNWVTKMNGMMISMSLAMSAGILMGTILGVIYHGDLFKSTIYAIMIGLVVGFLAGLPIGLPAVIDGILSGLMGGMMGAMLGDMVAMTRPNAIINIIAVLITMVLLLVLYAAEESISKQANHQILSFFKYPFLMIFTIVILFLVLNYIDPLDFHFLDKSGH
;
A
#
# COMPACT_ATOMS: atom_id res chain seq x y z
N MET A 1 -0.87 -18.55 -8.31
CA MET A 1 -1.40 -17.30 -7.73
C MET A 1 -2.47 -16.79 -8.67
N SER A 2 -3.63 -16.45 -8.15
CA SER A 2 -4.75 -15.93 -8.93
C SER A 2 -4.33 -14.63 -9.63
N ILE A 3 -4.67 -14.51 -10.91
CA ILE A 3 -4.28 -13.40 -11.81
C ILE A 3 -4.62 -12.04 -11.20
N SER A 4 -5.74 -11.94 -10.48
CA SER A 4 -6.18 -10.76 -9.76
C SER A 4 -5.20 -10.29 -8.66
N LEU A 5 -4.53 -11.17 -7.90
CA LEU A 5 -3.50 -10.74 -6.94
C LEU A 5 -2.32 -10.07 -7.61
N PHE A 6 -1.89 -10.61 -8.76
CA PHE A 6 -0.78 -10.04 -9.51
C PHE A 6 -1.12 -8.63 -10.00
N PHE A 7 -2.33 -8.44 -10.53
CA PHE A 7 -2.82 -7.12 -10.92
C PHE A 7 -2.88 -6.15 -9.74
N ILE A 8 -3.40 -6.59 -8.58
CA ILE A 8 -3.48 -5.76 -7.37
C ILE A 8 -2.08 -5.31 -6.91
N LEU A 9 -1.13 -6.24 -6.83
CA LEU A 9 0.24 -5.93 -6.44
C LEU A 9 0.90 -4.97 -7.41
N LEU A 10 0.69 -5.15 -8.72
CA LEU A 10 1.23 -4.26 -9.74
C LEU A 10 0.62 -2.86 -9.62
N LEU A 11 -0.70 -2.74 -9.41
CA LEU A 11 -1.37 -1.45 -9.20
C LEU A 11 -0.85 -0.74 -7.94
N CYS A 12 -0.77 -1.42 -6.80
CA CYS A 12 -0.23 -0.83 -5.57
C CYS A 12 1.25 -0.44 -5.72
N ALA A 13 2.07 -1.29 -6.35
CA ALA A 13 3.47 -1.01 -6.58
C ALA A 13 3.65 0.23 -7.49
N THR A 14 2.90 0.32 -8.58
CA THR A 14 2.95 1.51 -9.46
C THR A 14 2.54 2.77 -8.70
N GLN A 15 1.47 2.74 -7.89
CA GLN A 15 1.06 3.86 -7.05
C GLN A 15 2.18 4.30 -6.10
N VAL A 16 2.78 3.38 -5.35
CA VAL A 16 3.89 3.68 -4.43
C VAL A 16 5.10 4.24 -5.17
N ILE A 17 5.46 3.67 -6.32
CA ILE A 17 6.62 4.15 -7.10
C ILE A 17 6.34 5.55 -7.65
N THR A 18 5.13 5.80 -8.18
CA THR A 18 4.76 7.11 -8.73
C THR A 18 4.75 8.20 -7.66
N THR A 19 4.24 7.93 -6.45
CA THR A 19 4.25 8.89 -5.34
C THR A 19 5.68 9.21 -4.89
N ILE A 20 6.56 8.20 -4.78
CA ILE A 20 7.97 8.40 -4.43
C ILE A 20 8.69 9.24 -5.49
N ILE A 21 8.52 8.94 -6.78
CA ILE A 21 9.13 9.70 -7.87
C ILE A 21 8.60 11.13 -7.89
N TYR A 22 7.29 11.32 -7.70
CA TYR A 22 6.67 12.65 -7.68
C TYR A 22 7.22 13.50 -6.53
N VAL A 23 7.28 12.95 -5.30
CA VAL A 23 7.87 13.64 -4.14
C VAL A 23 9.35 13.90 -4.33
N ALA A 24 10.11 12.98 -4.93
CA ALA A 24 11.53 13.16 -5.21
C ALA A 24 11.77 14.29 -6.24
N HIS A 25 10.93 14.39 -7.26
CA HIS A 25 11.02 15.45 -8.28
C HIS A 25 10.68 16.82 -7.70
N TYR A 26 9.62 16.91 -6.88
CA TYR A 26 9.14 18.15 -6.30
C TYR A 26 9.65 18.42 -4.88
N ARG A 27 10.75 17.75 -4.45
CA ARG A 27 11.23 17.77 -3.05
C ARG A 27 11.43 19.17 -2.47
N ASN A 28 11.79 20.14 -3.30
CA ASN A 28 12.07 21.52 -2.87
C ASN A 28 10.80 22.29 -2.45
N TRP A 29 9.62 21.81 -2.87
CA TRP A 29 8.31 22.40 -2.57
C TRP A 29 7.48 21.50 -1.65
N VAL A 30 8.10 20.52 -0.99
CA VAL A 30 7.45 19.66 0.00
C VAL A 30 7.87 20.12 1.38
N THR A 31 6.91 20.49 2.22
CA THR A 31 7.19 20.79 3.62
C THR A 31 7.65 19.54 4.36
N LYS A 32 8.51 19.70 5.38
CA LYS A 32 8.99 18.56 6.19
C LYS A 32 7.84 17.74 6.79
N MET A 33 6.79 18.41 7.25
CA MET A 33 5.62 17.75 7.86
C MET A 33 4.83 16.92 6.84
N ASN A 34 4.60 17.46 5.64
CA ASN A 34 3.89 16.72 4.59
C ASN A 34 4.73 15.56 4.06
N GLY A 35 6.05 15.75 3.93
CA GLY A 35 6.95 14.67 3.56
C GLY A 35 6.94 13.50 4.55
N MET A 36 6.98 13.78 5.86
CA MET A 36 6.85 12.75 6.90
C MET A 36 5.52 11.99 6.81
N MET A 37 4.41 12.71 6.62
CA MET A 37 3.08 12.10 6.45
C MET A 37 3.02 11.18 5.23
N ILE A 38 3.63 11.59 4.10
CA ILE A 38 3.65 10.80 2.86
C ILE A 38 4.50 9.54 3.05
N SER A 39 5.72 9.64 3.59
CA SER A 39 6.59 8.47 3.79
C SER A 39 5.95 7.46 4.75
N MET A 40 5.37 7.94 5.85
CA MET A 40 4.63 7.13 6.81
C MET A 40 3.49 6.38 6.13
N SER A 41 2.63 7.09 5.40
CA SER A 41 1.44 6.49 4.77
C SER A 41 1.80 5.45 3.71
N LEU A 42 2.85 5.70 2.91
CA LEU A 42 3.35 4.75 1.91
C LEU A 42 3.93 3.48 2.55
N ALA A 43 4.72 3.65 3.61
CA ALA A 43 5.32 2.53 4.33
C ALA A 43 4.27 1.67 5.04
N MET A 44 3.34 2.30 5.74
CA MET A 44 2.25 1.61 6.45
C MET A 44 1.39 0.82 5.48
N SER A 45 1.01 1.43 4.36
CA SER A 45 0.11 0.82 3.40
C SER A 45 0.73 -0.38 2.69
N ALA A 46 1.99 -0.25 2.27
CA ALA A 46 2.75 -1.36 1.72
C ALA A 46 2.97 -2.48 2.76
N GLY A 47 3.28 -2.11 4.01
CA GLY A 47 3.46 -3.06 5.12
C GLY A 47 2.20 -3.85 5.43
N ILE A 48 1.04 -3.20 5.50
CA ILE A 48 -0.25 -3.87 5.75
C ILE A 48 -0.60 -4.82 4.61
N LEU A 49 -0.49 -4.38 3.35
CA LEU A 49 -0.84 -5.21 2.19
C LEU A 49 0.08 -6.43 2.07
N MET A 50 1.39 -6.24 2.19
CA MET A 50 2.33 -7.36 2.10
C MET A 50 2.26 -8.27 3.32
N GLY A 51 2.04 -7.69 4.50
CA GLY A 51 1.81 -8.44 5.73
C GLY A 51 0.58 -9.33 5.64
N THR A 52 -0.54 -8.84 5.12
CA THR A 52 -1.77 -9.64 5.02
C THR A 52 -1.62 -10.78 4.02
N ILE A 53 -0.99 -10.52 2.87
CA ILE A 53 -0.69 -11.56 1.88
C ILE A 53 0.22 -12.63 2.47
N LEU A 54 1.30 -12.23 3.15
CA LEU A 54 2.24 -13.17 3.79
C LEU A 54 1.60 -13.92 4.95
N GLY A 55 0.74 -13.28 5.74
CA GLY A 55 0.00 -13.91 6.84
C GLY A 55 -0.97 -14.99 6.33
N VAL A 56 -1.60 -14.76 5.18
CA VAL A 56 -2.45 -15.76 4.52
C VAL A 56 -1.63 -16.91 3.92
N ILE A 57 -0.48 -16.62 3.30
CA ILE A 57 0.38 -17.65 2.66
C ILE A 57 1.06 -18.55 3.69
N TYR A 58 1.58 -17.96 4.77
CA TYR A 58 2.31 -18.67 5.83
C TYR A 58 1.44 -18.90 7.08
N HIS A 59 0.16 -19.23 6.86
CA HIS A 59 -0.78 -19.48 7.94
C HIS A 59 -0.23 -20.50 8.95
N GLY A 60 -0.32 -20.18 10.24
CA GLY A 60 0.19 -21.00 11.34
C GLY A 60 1.64 -20.71 11.75
N ASP A 61 2.39 -19.93 10.95
CA ASP A 61 3.79 -19.56 11.20
C ASP A 61 3.92 -18.02 11.31
N LEU A 62 3.19 -17.41 12.25
CA LEU A 62 3.10 -15.94 12.45
C LEU A 62 4.47 -15.25 12.55
N PHE A 63 5.46 -15.94 13.13
CA PHE A 63 6.81 -15.43 13.25
C PHE A 63 7.46 -15.17 11.88
N LYS A 64 7.32 -16.12 10.94
CA LYS A 64 7.90 -15.99 9.59
C LYS A 64 7.18 -14.91 8.80
N SER A 65 5.84 -14.92 8.79
CA SER A 65 5.06 -13.91 8.07
C SER A 65 5.36 -12.50 8.55
N THR A 66 5.50 -12.31 9.87
CA THR A 66 5.81 -11.02 10.48
C THR A 66 7.20 -10.51 10.11
N ILE A 67 8.24 -11.36 10.16
CA ILE A 67 9.61 -10.95 9.81
C ILE A 67 9.70 -10.51 8.34
N TYR A 68 9.14 -11.30 7.42
CA TYR A 68 9.14 -10.93 6.01
C TYR A 68 8.33 -9.66 5.74
N ALA A 69 7.18 -9.50 6.40
CA ALA A 69 6.35 -8.31 6.28
C ALA A 69 7.06 -7.04 6.78
N ILE A 70 7.71 -7.13 7.95
CA ILE A 70 8.50 -6.03 8.51
C ILE A 70 9.63 -5.65 7.55
N MET A 71 10.40 -6.62 7.03
CA MET A 71 11.50 -6.32 6.11
C MET A 71 11.04 -5.55 4.87
N ILE A 72 9.89 -5.94 4.30
CA ILE A 72 9.32 -5.25 3.14
C ILE A 72 8.86 -3.84 3.53
N GLY A 73 8.14 -3.69 4.64
CA GLY A 73 7.71 -2.39 5.15
C GLY A 73 8.87 -1.44 5.44
N LEU A 74 9.97 -1.95 6.02
CA LEU A 74 11.20 -1.22 6.29
C LEU A 74 11.85 -0.70 4.99
N VAL A 75 11.99 -1.56 3.99
CA VAL A 75 12.58 -1.18 2.70
C VAL A 75 11.75 -0.09 2.02
N VAL A 76 10.42 -0.25 1.98
CA VAL A 76 9.54 0.76 1.39
C VAL A 76 9.59 2.08 2.17
N GLY A 77 9.57 2.03 3.51
CA GLY A 77 9.66 3.23 4.34
C GLY A 77 10.99 3.97 4.21
N PHE A 78 12.09 3.23 4.09
CA PHE A 78 13.41 3.81 3.81
C PHE A 78 13.44 4.51 2.44
N LEU A 79 13.00 3.82 1.39
CA LEU A 79 12.96 4.36 0.03
C LEU A 79 12.04 5.58 -0.09
N ALA A 80 10.89 5.57 0.57
CA ALA A 80 9.94 6.68 0.56
C ALA A 80 10.43 7.90 1.35
N GLY A 81 11.19 7.71 2.42
CA GLY A 81 11.72 8.81 3.25
C GLY A 81 12.99 9.47 2.70
N LEU A 82 13.80 8.73 1.93
CA LEU A 82 15.06 9.22 1.34
C LEU A 82 14.98 10.59 0.63
N PRO A 83 13.98 10.88 -0.24
CA PRO A 83 13.92 12.16 -0.95
C PRO A 83 13.62 13.38 -0.06
N ILE A 84 13.10 13.17 1.15
CA ILE A 84 12.65 14.25 2.04
C ILE A 84 13.70 14.54 3.12
N GLY A 85 14.24 13.50 3.75
CA GLY A 85 15.29 13.60 4.77
C GLY A 85 15.13 12.62 5.94
N LEU A 86 16.09 12.67 6.86
CA LEU A 86 16.20 11.75 8.01
C LEU A 86 14.92 11.58 8.84
N PRO A 87 14.18 12.64 9.22
CA PRO A 87 12.94 12.48 10.00
C PRO A 87 11.88 11.66 9.26
N ALA A 88 11.72 11.86 7.95
CA ALA A 88 10.77 11.11 7.13
C ALA A 88 11.19 9.65 6.93
N VAL A 89 12.50 9.37 6.91
CA VAL A 89 13.03 8.00 6.90
C VAL A 89 12.68 7.28 8.20
N ILE A 90 12.87 7.93 9.35
CA ILE A 90 12.56 7.34 10.66
C ILE A 90 11.05 7.06 10.77
N ASP A 91 10.20 8.03 10.44
CA ASP A 91 8.74 7.84 10.46
C ASP A 91 8.29 6.75 9.48
N GLY A 92 8.88 6.70 8.28
CA GLY A 92 8.60 5.66 7.30
C GLY A 92 8.99 4.27 7.80
N ILE A 93 10.19 4.11 8.35
CA ILE A 93 10.68 2.84 8.91
C ILE A 93 9.79 2.37 10.05
N LEU A 94 9.51 3.24 11.03
CA LEU A 94 8.67 2.91 12.18
C LEU A 94 7.26 2.52 11.75
N SER A 95 6.69 3.26 10.80
CA SER A 95 5.36 2.99 10.28
C SER A 95 5.28 1.71 9.44
N GLY A 96 6.31 1.44 8.62
CA GLY A 96 6.42 0.19 7.87
C GLY A 96 6.54 -1.03 8.77
N LEU A 97 7.30 -0.92 9.88
CA LEU A 97 7.39 -1.95 10.90
C LEU A 97 6.03 -2.20 11.56
N MET A 98 5.33 -1.13 11.99
CA MET A 98 4.00 -1.24 12.60
C MET A 98 2.98 -1.84 11.62
N GLY A 99 2.98 -1.36 10.36
CA GLY A 99 2.09 -1.84 9.31
C GLY A 99 2.33 -3.30 8.95
N GLY A 100 3.60 -3.72 8.86
CA GLY A 100 3.98 -5.11 8.59
C GLY A 100 3.50 -6.07 9.68
N MET A 101 3.68 -5.73 10.95
CA MET A 101 3.21 -6.54 12.08
C MET A 101 1.69 -6.65 12.11
N MET A 102 0.98 -5.52 12.01
CA MET A 102 -0.49 -5.52 12.02
C MET A 102 -1.05 -6.25 10.79
N GLY A 103 -0.42 -6.10 9.62
CA GLY A 103 -0.82 -6.81 8.41
C GLY A 103 -0.66 -8.32 8.54
N ALA A 104 0.48 -8.81 9.04
CA ALA A 104 0.72 -10.23 9.25
C ALA A 104 -0.29 -10.86 10.21
N MET A 105 -0.57 -10.16 11.33
CA MET A 105 -1.58 -10.59 12.30
C MET A 105 -2.99 -10.64 11.68
N LEU A 106 -3.39 -9.62 10.90
CA LEU A 106 -4.67 -9.62 10.20
C LEU A 106 -4.78 -10.75 9.18
N GLY A 107 -3.70 -11.03 8.44
CA GLY A 107 -3.64 -12.11 7.47
C GLY A 107 -3.82 -13.48 8.11
N ASP A 108 -3.07 -13.77 9.17
CA ASP A 108 -3.09 -15.07 9.84
C ASP A 108 -4.44 -15.35 10.53
N MET A 109 -5.03 -14.35 11.20
CA MET A 109 -6.31 -14.53 11.89
C MET A 109 -7.49 -14.76 10.93
N VAL A 110 -7.47 -14.20 9.73
CA VAL A 110 -8.58 -14.28 8.77
C VAL A 110 -8.35 -15.36 7.70
N ALA A 111 -7.15 -15.96 7.65
CA ALA A 111 -6.78 -17.03 6.72
C ALA A 111 -7.72 -18.25 6.80
N MET A 112 -8.21 -18.59 8.00
CA MET A 112 -9.06 -19.79 8.21
C MET A 112 -10.52 -19.62 7.77
N THR A 113 -11.01 -18.38 7.68
CA THR A 113 -12.42 -18.12 7.39
C THR A 113 -12.64 -17.66 5.96
N ARG A 114 -11.95 -16.59 5.53
CA ARG A 114 -12.13 -15.98 4.19
C ARG A 114 -10.84 -15.29 3.71
N PRO A 115 -9.80 -16.06 3.34
CA PRO A 115 -8.48 -15.50 2.97
C PRO A 115 -8.56 -14.52 1.78
N ASN A 116 -9.51 -14.73 0.88
CA ASN A 116 -9.57 -14.02 -0.38
C ASN A 116 -10.34 -12.70 -0.24
N ALA A 117 -11.38 -12.71 0.61
CA ALA A 117 -12.17 -11.53 0.89
C ALA A 117 -11.35 -10.48 1.64
N ILE A 118 -10.53 -10.88 2.62
CA ILE A 118 -9.73 -9.95 3.41
C ILE A 118 -8.65 -9.26 2.56
N ILE A 119 -7.95 -10.01 1.71
CA ILE A 119 -6.94 -9.44 0.81
C ILE A 119 -7.59 -8.43 -0.15
N ASN A 120 -8.76 -8.76 -0.71
CA ASN A 120 -9.49 -7.84 -1.58
C ASN A 120 -9.91 -6.55 -0.87
N ILE A 121 -10.53 -6.66 0.32
CA ILE A 121 -11.00 -5.50 1.07
C ILE A 121 -9.81 -4.61 1.45
N ILE A 122 -8.72 -5.19 1.95
CA ILE A 122 -7.52 -4.45 2.32
C ILE A 122 -6.88 -3.81 1.09
N ALA A 123 -6.79 -4.51 -0.04
CA ALA A 123 -6.27 -3.95 -1.27
C ALA A 123 -7.08 -2.71 -1.73
N VAL A 124 -8.42 -2.78 -1.71
CA VAL A 124 -9.25 -1.61 -2.04
C VAL A 124 -8.98 -0.45 -1.07
N LEU A 125 -8.99 -0.71 0.24
CA LEU A 125 -8.73 0.33 1.23
C LEU A 125 -7.34 0.97 1.05
N ILE A 126 -6.33 0.16 0.79
CA ILE A 126 -4.96 0.61 0.59
C ILE A 126 -4.82 1.45 -0.68
N THR A 127 -5.40 1.01 -1.80
CA THR A 127 -5.41 1.82 -3.04
C THR A 127 -6.10 3.17 -2.83
N MET A 128 -7.21 3.21 -2.09
CA MET A 128 -7.91 4.45 -1.75
C MET A 128 -7.04 5.40 -0.91
N VAL A 129 -6.35 4.87 0.11
CA VAL A 129 -5.42 5.65 0.93
C VAL A 129 -4.25 6.17 0.11
N LEU A 130 -3.64 5.34 -0.75
CA LEU A 130 -2.52 5.73 -1.61
C LEU A 130 -2.88 6.88 -2.56
N LEU A 131 -4.09 6.84 -3.14
CA LEU A 131 -4.61 7.94 -3.97
C LEU A 131 -4.78 9.23 -3.18
N LEU A 132 -5.30 9.13 -1.95
CA LEU A 132 -5.48 10.29 -1.07
C LEU A 132 -4.12 10.89 -0.67
N VAL A 133 -3.11 10.05 -0.45
CA VAL A 133 -1.74 10.49 -0.19
C VAL A 133 -1.15 11.20 -1.41
N LEU A 134 -1.36 10.67 -2.63
CA LEU A 134 -0.91 11.33 -3.85
C LEU A 134 -1.59 12.69 -4.04
N TYR A 135 -2.89 12.77 -3.79
CA TYR A 135 -3.65 14.03 -3.79
C TYR A 135 -3.10 15.03 -2.77
N ALA A 136 -2.88 14.59 -1.53
CA ALA A 136 -2.35 15.44 -0.46
C ALA A 136 -0.93 15.93 -0.78
N ALA A 137 -0.11 15.08 -1.43
CA ALA A 137 1.21 15.47 -1.91
C ALA A 137 1.10 16.58 -2.95
N GLU A 138 0.23 16.43 -3.96
CA GLU A 138 0.02 17.47 -4.98
C GLU A 138 -0.53 18.76 -4.41
N GLU A 139 -1.54 18.70 -3.53
CA GLU A 139 -2.11 19.89 -2.89
C GLU A 139 -1.01 20.66 -2.12
N SER A 140 -0.14 19.94 -1.42
CA SER A 140 0.96 20.54 -0.67
C SER A 140 1.99 21.23 -1.56
N ILE A 141 2.35 20.58 -2.68
CA ILE A 141 3.29 21.10 -3.67
C ILE A 141 2.68 22.32 -4.38
N SER A 142 1.42 22.25 -4.79
CA SER A 142 0.74 23.35 -5.51
C SER A 142 0.58 24.59 -4.63
N LYS A 143 0.22 24.42 -3.34
CA LYS A 143 0.17 25.53 -2.38
C LYS A 143 1.53 26.22 -2.22
N GLN A 144 2.61 25.47 -2.23
CA GLN A 144 3.95 26.01 -1.99
C GLN A 144 4.62 26.54 -3.27
N ALA A 145 4.33 25.95 -4.43
CA ALA A 145 4.90 26.35 -5.72
C ALA A 145 4.17 27.54 -6.39
N ASN A 146 3.01 27.97 -5.86
CA ASN A 146 2.16 29.02 -6.43
C ASN A 146 1.90 28.82 -7.95
N HIS A 147 1.88 27.57 -8.39
CA HIS A 147 1.70 27.16 -9.78
C HIS A 147 0.78 25.93 -9.78
N GLN A 148 -0.19 25.89 -10.68
CA GLN A 148 -1.05 24.72 -10.91
C GLN A 148 -0.28 23.73 -11.77
N ILE A 149 0.56 22.92 -11.14
CA ILE A 149 1.55 22.12 -11.87
C ILE A 149 0.89 20.98 -12.67
N LEU A 150 -0.30 20.50 -12.29
CA LEU A 150 -1.03 19.48 -13.07
C LEU A 150 -2.55 19.68 -13.03
N SER A 151 -3.20 19.79 -14.19
CA SER A 151 -4.67 19.88 -14.33
C SER A 151 -5.36 18.50 -14.26
N PHE A 152 -4.59 17.41 -14.37
CA PHE A 152 -5.11 16.05 -14.51
C PHE A 152 -5.61 15.44 -13.19
N PHE A 153 -5.15 15.94 -12.04
CA PHE A 153 -5.47 15.42 -10.71
C PHE A 153 -6.61 16.17 -10.01
N LYS A 154 -7.29 17.06 -10.73
CA LYS A 154 -8.36 17.94 -10.23
C LYS A 154 -9.62 17.19 -9.75
N TYR A 155 -9.73 15.89 -10.06
CA TYR A 155 -10.88 15.04 -9.71
C TYR A 155 -10.44 13.71 -9.06
N PRO A 156 -9.89 13.73 -7.83
CA PRO A 156 -9.46 12.50 -7.14
C PRO A 156 -10.62 11.50 -6.99
N PHE A 157 -11.85 11.99 -6.80
CA PHE A 157 -13.06 11.17 -6.74
C PHE A 157 -13.35 10.39 -8.04
N LEU A 158 -12.99 10.91 -9.21
CA LEU A 158 -13.22 10.24 -10.50
C LEU A 158 -12.16 9.16 -10.76
N MET A 159 -10.92 9.38 -10.31
CA MET A 159 -9.86 8.38 -10.30
C MET A 159 -10.18 7.24 -9.31
N ILE A 160 -10.69 7.59 -8.13
CA ILE A 160 -11.23 6.65 -7.14
C ILE A 160 -12.35 5.81 -7.74
N PHE A 161 -13.33 6.43 -8.41
CA PHE A 161 -14.48 5.73 -8.99
C PHE A 161 -14.07 4.75 -10.08
N THR A 162 -13.12 5.14 -10.94
CA THR A 162 -12.61 4.28 -12.03
C THR A 162 -11.80 3.10 -11.50
N ILE A 163 -10.98 3.28 -10.46
CA ILE A 163 -10.20 2.20 -9.84
C ILE A 163 -11.11 1.23 -9.07
N VAL A 164 -12.11 1.73 -8.36
CA VAL A 164 -13.12 0.89 -7.66
C VAL A 164 -13.95 0.09 -8.66
N ILE A 165 -14.32 0.67 -9.80
CA ILE A 165 -15.02 -0.04 -10.89
C ILE A 165 -14.12 -1.11 -11.49
N LEU A 166 -12.84 -0.81 -11.77
CA LEU A 166 -11.89 -1.80 -12.26
C LEU A 166 -11.75 -2.97 -11.26
N PHE A 167 -11.71 -2.67 -9.97
CA PHE A 167 -11.61 -3.67 -8.91
C PHE A 167 -12.86 -4.56 -8.81
N LEU A 168 -14.05 -3.98 -8.92
CA LEU A 168 -15.32 -4.74 -8.97
C LEU A 168 -15.42 -5.62 -10.21
N VAL A 169 -14.98 -5.12 -11.37
CA VAL A 169 -14.95 -5.87 -12.63
C VAL A 169 -13.95 -7.03 -12.54
N LEU A 170 -12.77 -6.83 -11.95
CA LEU A 170 -11.79 -7.90 -11.73
C LEU A 170 -12.29 -8.97 -10.74
N ASN A 171 -13.05 -8.59 -9.71
CA ASN A 171 -13.65 -9.54 -8.77
C ASN A 171 -14.76 -10.38 -9.41
N TYR A 172 -15.43 -9.85 -10.43
CA TYR A 172 -16.50 -10.54 -11.17
C TYR A 172 -15.97 -11.53 -12.22
N ILE A 173 -14.77 -11.29 -12.78
CA ILE A 173 -14.20 -12.08 -13.88
C ILE A 173 -13.44 -13.33 -13.39
N ASP A 174 -12.69 -13.22 -12.29
CA ASP A 174 -11.99 -14.37 -11.68
C ASP A 174 -12.02 -14.23 -10.15
N PRO A 175 -12.87 -15.02 -9.46
CA PRO A 175 -12.76 -15.17 -8.02
C PRO A 175 -11.33 -15.57 -7.71
N LEU A 176 -10.70 -14.86 -6.77
CA LEU A 176 -9.41 -15.27 -6.22
C LEU A 176 -9.55 -16.71 -5.74
N ASP A 177 -9.06 -17.71 -6.48
CA ASP A 177 -9.09 -19.11 -6.05
C ASP A 177 -7.72 -19.50 -5.47
N PHE A 178 -7.65 -19.61 -4.15
CA PHE A 178 -6.53 -20.24 -3.47
C PHE A 178 -6.82 -21.74 -3.35
N HIS A 179 -6.49 -22.51 -4.40
CA HIS A 179 -6.63 -23.97 -4.43
C HIS A 179 -5.61 -24.72 -3.51
N PHE A 180 -5.07 -24.08 -2.48
CA PHE A 180 -4.00 -24.66 -1.63
C PHE A 180 -4.47 -25.14 -0.25
N LEU A 181 -5.72 -24.91 0.16
CA LEU A 181 -6.20 -25.31 1.50
C LEU A 181 -6.96 -26.65 1.54
N ASP A 182 -7.15 -27.36 0.41
CA ASP A 182 -7.83 -28.69 0.40
C ASP A 182 -6.86 -29.88 0.56
N LYS A 183 -5.55 -29.64 0.77
CA LYS A 183 -4.54 -30.71 0.89
C LYS A 183 -3.86 -30.84 2.25
N SER A 184 -4.34 -30.15 3.28
CA SER A 184 -3.97 -30.47 4.66
C SER A 184 -5.20 -30.95 5.43
N GLY A 185 -5.75 -32.08 4.97
CA GLY A 185 -6.42 -32.98 5.89
C GLY A 185 -5.37 -33.56 6.83
N HIS A 186 -5.47 -33.17 8.10
CA HIS A 186 -5.37 -34.00 9.32
C HIS A 186 -5.33 -33.08 10.54
#